data_AF-A0A956X0C6-F1
#
_entry.id   AF-A0A956X0C6-F1
#
_cell.length_a   1.000
_cell.length_b   1.000
_cell.length_c   1.000
_cell.angle_alpha   90.00
_cell.angle_beta   90.00
_cell.angle_gamma   90.00
#
_symmetry.space_group_name_H-M   'P 1'
#
loop_
_entity.id
_entity.type
_entity.pdbx_description
1 polymer ?
#
loop_
_entity_poly.entity_id
_entity_poly.type
_entity_poly.pdbx_seq_one_letter_code
_entity_poly.pdbx_strand_id
1 'polypeptide(L)'
;MPDLILLNGQIWSQDLAMPAATAVAIRDGRFLAVGSDDDIRSLRTSRSLVIDLDGHRVLPGLTDAHFHFRGWAMSRTRLRLAGLPSLAAVVDAVAAAAEDTQPAQWVRGQGWNETNWPEQRFPTRHDLDAVAADVPVY
;
A
#
# COMPACT_ATOMS: atom_id res chain seq x y z
N MET A 1 31.51 -4.91 10.84
CA MET A 1 31.65 -4.62 9.40
C MET A 1 30.26 -4.47 8.80
N PRO A 2 30.05 -3.52 7.88
CA PRO A 2 28.76 -3.32 7.24
C PRO A 2 28.46 -4.41 6.19
N ASP A 3 27.23 -4.89 6.16
CA ASP A 3 26.71 -5.77 5.09
C ASP A 3 26.16 -4.98 3.90
N LEU A 4 25.74 -3.73 4.10
CA LEU A 4 25.27 -2.83 3.05
C LEU A 4 25.94 -1.46 3.16
N ILE A 5 26.36 -0.91 2.02
CA ILE A 5 26.89 0.45 1.87
C ILE A 5 26.13 1.12 0.73
N LEU A 6 25.60 2.32 1.00
CA LEU A 6 25.01 3.20 -0.01
C LEU A 6 25.94 4.40 -0.20
N LEU A 7 26.32 4.68 -1.44
CA LEU A 7 27.22 5.77 -1.84
C LEU A 7 26.53 6.71 -2.83
N ASN A 8 27.11 7.89 -3.02
CA ASN A 8 26.75 8.89 -4.01
C ASN A 8 25.28 9.29 -3.93
N GLY A 9 24.80 9.54 -2.71
CA GLY A 9 23.43 9.96 -2.44
C GLY A 9 23.32 11.37 -1.86
N GLN A 10 22.08 11.79 -1.63
CA GLN A 10 21.75 12.94 -0.77
C GLN A 10 21.02 12.40 0.46
N ILE A 11 21.74 12.20 1.57
CA ILE A 11 21.20 11.53 2.76
C ILE A 11 20.56 12.55 3.69
N TRP A 12 19.24 12.49 3.81
CA TRP A 12 18.50 13.33 4.76
C TRP A 12 18.29 12.56 6.08
N SER A 13 19.29 12.59 6.96
CA SER A 13 19.24 11.89 8.26
C SER A 13 18.35 12.56 9.31
N GLN A 14 17.91 13.80 9.07
CA GLN A 14 17.33 14.72 10.06
C GLN A 14 18.30 15.12 11.20
N ASP A 15 19.57 14.74 11.11
CA ASP A 15 20.60 15.21 12.02
C ASP A 15 21.13 16.57 11.55
N LEU A 16 20.84 17.62 12.32
CA LEU A 16 21.27 18.98 11.99
C LEU A 16 22.80 19.16 12.06
N ALA A 17 23.52 18.26 12.74
CA ALA A 17 24.97 18.28 12.78
C ALA A 17 25.61 17.70 11.50
N MET A 18 24.85 16.93 10.71
CA MET A 18 25.33 16.28 9.48
C MET A 18 24.37 16.49 8.30
N PRO A 19 24.13 17.75 7.87
CA PRO A 19 23.15 18.06 6.82
C PRO A 19 23.60 17.66 5.41
N ALA A 20 24.88 17.35 5.21
CA ALA A 20 25.51 17.12 3.91
C ALA A 20 26.02 15.67 3.72
N ALA A 21 25.47 14.70 4.46
CA ALA A 21 25.87 13.31 4.30
C ALA A 21 25.52 12.79 2.89
N THR A 22 26.45 12.08 2.26
CA THR A 22 26.29 11.52 0.92
C THR A 22 26.27 9.99 0.91
N ALA A 23 26.62 9.36 2.03
CA ALA A 23 26.72 7.91 2.14
C ALA A 23 26.32 7.38 3.51
N VAL A 24 25.98 6.09 3.55
CA VAL A 24 25.70 5.33 4.78
C VAL A 24 26.28 3.92 4.74
N ALA A 25 26.72 3.44 5.90
CA ALA A 25 27.07 2.04 6.14
C ALA A 25 26.02 1.42 7.07
N ILE A 26 25.50 0.25 6.72
CA ILE A 26 24.46 -0.47 7.45
C ILE A 26 24.99 -1.84 7.85
N ARG A 27 24.71 -2.23 9.09
CA ARG A 27 24.97 -3.57 9.62
C ARG A 27 23.73 -4.10 10.31
N ASP A 28 23.27 -5.29 9.94
CA ASP A 28 22.13 -5.99 10.56
C ASP A 28 20.88 -5.09 10.65
N GLY A 29 20.59 -4.36 9.56
CA GLY A 29 19.45 -3.44 9.47
C GLY A 29 19.57 -2.15 10.29
N ARG A 30 20.75 -1.86 10.87
CA ARG A 30 21.01 -0.62 11.64
C ARG A 30 22.12 0.21 10.98
N PHE A 31 22.00 1.52 11.04
CA PHE A 31 23.07 2.41 10.60
C PHE A 31 24.32 2.21 11.49
N LEU A 32 25.41 1.81 10.86
CA LEU A 32 26.73 1.72 11.48
C LEU A 32 27.45 3.07 11.42
N ALA A 33 27.31 3.79 10.30
CA ALA A 33 27.84 5.13 10.09
C ALA A 33 27.05 5.88 9.02
N VAL A 34 27.05 7.21 9.11
CA VAL A 34 26.48 8.16 8.15
C VAL A 34 27.54 9.25 7.93
N GLY A 35 27.83 9.61 6.69
CA GLY A 35 28.91 10.55 6.41
C GLY A 35 29.14 10.83 4.93
N SER A 36 30.37 11.22 4.59
CA SER A 36 30.79 11.41 3.21
C SER A 36 31.03 10.07 2.50
N ASP A 37 31.05 10.09 1.17
CA ASP A 37 31.38 8.92 0.36
C ASP A 37 32.73 8.32 0.71
N ASP A 38 33.73 9.16 0.96
CA ASP A 38 35.09 8.70 1.27
C ASP A 38 35.15 8.02 2.63
N ASP A 39 34.53 8.62 3.66
CA ASP A 39 34.48 8.05 5.01
C ASP A 39 33.80 6.68 5.00
N ILE A 40 32.66 6.57 4.33
CA ILE A 40 31.87 5.35 4.28
C ILE A 40 32.53 4.29 3.40
N ARG A 41 33.12 4.68 2.26
CA ARG A 41 33.85 3.75 1.37
C ARG A 41 35.04 3.10 2.08
N SER A 42 35.68 3.80 3.02
CA SER A 42 36.77 3.24 3.83
C SER A 42 36.34 2.06 4.72
N LEU A 43 35.05 1.97 5.07
CA LEU A 43 34.48 0.90 5.90
C LEU A 43 34.14 -0.37 5.10
N ARG A 44 34.29 -0.33 3.77
CA ARG A 44 33.95 -1.45 2.87
C ARG A 44 34.76 -2.69 3.20
N THR A 45 34.10 -3.84 3.23
CA THR A 45 34.73 -5.15 3.32
C THR A 45 34.36 -6.01 2.11
N SER A 46 34.99 -7.18 1.97
CA SER A 46 34.63 -8.16 0.93
C SER A 46 33.20 -8.70 1.06
N ARG A 47 32.53 -8.51 2.21
CA ARG A 47 31.15 -8.93 2.46
C ARG A 47 30.12 -7.82 2.24
N SER A 48 30.56 -6.60 2.00
CA SER A 48 29.66 -5.45 1.87
C SER A 48 29.03 -5.42 0.47
N LEU A 49 27.71 -5.44 0.39
CA LEU A 49 26.98 -5.04 -0.82
C LEU A 49 27.09 -3.52 -0.96
N VAL A 50 27.55 -3.03 -2.10
CA VAL A 50 27.66 -1.60 -2.37
C VAL A 50 26.63 -1.21 -3.43
N ILE A 51 25.85 -0.17 -3.13
CA ILE A 51 24.87 0.42 -4.05
C ILE A 51 25.27 1.87 -4.30
N ASP A 52 25.42 2.23 -5.56
CA ASP A 52 25.53 3.62 -6.01
C ASP A 52 24.12 4.19 -6.16
N LEU A 53 23.85 5.32 -5.52
CA LEU A 53 22.53 5.97 -5.51
C LEU A 53 22.34 6.96 -6.66
N ASP A 54 23.34 7.18 -7.51
CA ASP A 54 23.27 8.09 -8.67
C ASP A 54 22.77 9.51 -8.32
N GLY A 55 23.24 10.03 -7.19
CA GLY A 55 22.86 11.34 -6.67
C GLY A 55 21.44 11.42 -6.10
N HIS A 56 20.68 10.31 -6.05
CA HIS A 56 19.32 10.31 -5.54
C HIS A 56 19.24 10.54 -4.02
N ARG A 57 18.07 11.02 -3.59
CA ARG A 57 17.80 11.36 -2.20
C ARG A 57 17.34 10.15 -1.40
N VAL A 58 17.93 9.97 -0.22
CA VAL A 58 17.50 9.00 0.79
C VAL A 58 16.80 9.76 1.91
N LEU A 59 15.57 9.36 2.21
CA LEU A 59 14.79 9.86 3.34
C LEU A 59 14.62 8.75 4.37
N PRO A 60 14.35 9.09 5.65
CA PRO A 60 13.84 8.12 6.61
C PRO A 60 12.55 7.51 6.07
N GLY A 61 12.34 6.21 6.34
CA GLY A 61 11.13 5.52 5.92
C GLY A 61 9.87 6.23 6.42
N LEU A 62 8.86 6.35 5.56
CA LEU A 62 7.59 6.97 5.94
C LEU A 62 6.95 6.16 7.08
N THR A 63 6.52 6.86 8.12
CA THR A 63 5.88 6.25 9.29
C THR A 63 4.47 6.81 9.43
N ASP A 64 3.47 5.92 9.34
CA ASP A 64 2.07 6.26 9.61
C ASP A 64 1.78 6.06 11.10
N ALA A 65 1.47 7.15 11.81
CA ALA A 65 1.22 7.13 13.24
C ALA A 65 -0.18 6.61 13.61
N HIS A 66 -1.12 6.59 12.66
CA HIS A 66 -2.49 6.14 12.91
C HIS A 66 -3.10 5.55 11.65
N PHE A 67 -3.12 4.22 11.57
CA PHE A 67 -3.72 3.50 10.45
C PHE A 67 -4.59 2.35 10.92
N HIS A 68 -5.83 2.29 10.43
CA HIS A 68 -6.73 1.16 10.64
C HIS A 68 -6.38 0.01 9.67
N PHE A 69 -5.19 -0.59 9.86
CA PHE A 69 -4.63 -1.58 8.92
C PHE A 69 -5.58 -2.74 8.61
N ARG A 70 -6.19 -3.34 9.64
CA ARG A 70 -7.15 -4.43 9.46
C ARG A 70 -8.36 -4.00 8.63
N GLY A 71 -8.93 -2.83 8.93
CA GLY A 71 -10.07 -2.30 8.19
C GLY A 71 -9.73 -2.06 6.73
N TRP A 72 -8.57 -1.43 6.46
CA TRP A 72 -8.08 -1.20 5.12
C TRP A 72 -7.82 -2.51 4.36
N ALA A 73 -7.12 -3.48 4.96
CA ALA A 73 -6.83 -4.77 4.35
C ALA A 73 -8.12 -5.54 4.03
N MET A 74 -9.07 -5.59 4.96
CA MET A 74 -10.39 -6.19 4.72
C MET A 74 -11.19 -5.45 3.65
N SER A 75 -10.95 -4.15 3.44
CA SER A 75 -11.61 -3.38 2.38
C SER A 75 -11.06 -3.73 0.99
N ARG A 76 -9.79 -4.20 0.92
CA ARG A 76 -9.15 -4.63 -0.34
C ARG A 76 -9.70 -5.94 -0.87
N THR A 77 -10.34 -6.75 -0.03
CA THR A 77 -10.99 -8.01 -0.43
C THR A 77 -12.47 -7.83 -0.80
N ARG A 78 -13.01 -6.60 -0.69
CA ARG A 78 -14.40 -6.30 -1.02
C ARG A 78 -14.55 -5.95 -2.50
N LEU A 79 -15.73 -6.23 -3.03
CA LEU A 79 -16.17 -5.76 -4.34
C LEU A 79 -16.09 -4.23 -4.37
N ARG A 80 -15.40 -3.70 -5.38
CA ARG A 80 -15.25 -2.26 -5.59
C ARG A 80 -16.41 -1.77 -6.43
N LEU A 81 -17.32 -1.04 -5.80
CA LEU A 81 -18.52 -0.50 -6.45
C LEU A 81 -18.39 0.99 -6.79
N ALA A 82 -17.29 1.61 -6.38
CA ALA A 82 -16.99 3.01 -6.68
C ALA A 82 -16.84 3.25 -8.18
N GLY A 83 -17.54 4.26 -8.68
CA GLY A 83 -17.51 4.65 -10.10
C GLY A 83 -18.43 3.83 -11.01
N LEU A 84 -19.16 2.83 -10.48
CA LEU A 84 -20.17 2.14 -11.28
C LEU A 84 -21.31 3.12 -11.63
N PRO A 85 -21.79 3.12 -12.89
CA PRO A 85 -22.62 4.21 -13.41
C PRO A 85 -24.12 4.05 -13.15
N SER A 86 -24.56 2.91 -12.62
CA SER A 86 -25.99 2.60 -12.42
C SER A 86 -26.19 1.53 -11.37
N LEU A 87 -27.44 1.38 -10.93
CA LEU A 87 -27.84 0.26 -10.08
C LEU A 87 -27.66 -1.07 -10.81
N ALA A 88 -27.99 -1.13 -12.10
CA ALA A 88 -27.79 -2.33 -12.90
C ALA A 88 -26.32 -2.80 -12.87
N ALA A 89 -25.36 -1.88 -13.01
CA ALA A 89 -23.94 -2.21 -12.95
C ALA A 89 -23.50 -2.74 -11.57
N VAL A 90 -24.10 -2.23 -10.49
CA VAL A 90 -23.86 -2.77 -9.13
C VAL A 90 -24.43 -4.18 -8.98
N VAL A 91 -25.65 -4.40 -9.45
CA VAL A 91 -26.31 -5.71 -9.40
C VAL A 91 -25.52 -6.74 -10.22
N ASP A 92 -25.06 -6.39 -11.42
CA ASP A 92 -24.22 -7.25 -12.27
C ASP A 92 -22.91 -7.63 -11.57
N ALA A 93 -22.26 -6.65 -10.91
CA ALA A 93 -21.02 -6.91 -10.16
C ALA A 93 -21.25 -7.82 -8.95
N VAL A 94 -22.41 -7.69 -8.27
CA VAL A 94 -22.80 -8.58 -7.17
C VAL A 94 -23.12 -9.99 -7.68
N ALA A 95 -23.83 -10.11 -8.80
CA ALA A 95 -24.15 -11.39 -9.42
C ALA A 95 -22.88 -12.18 -9.77
N ALA A 96 -21.94 -11.53 -10.46
CA ALA A 96 -20.66 -12.14 -10.80
C ALA A 96 -19.86 -12.57 -9.56
N ALA A 97 -19.87 -11.75 -8.50
CA ALA A 97 -19.20 -12.13 -7.24
C ALA A 97 -19.90 -13.29 -6.53
N ALA A 98 -21.23 -13.39 -6.61
CA ALA A 98 -22.00 -14.45 -5.98
C ALA A 98 -21.75 -15.82 -6.64
N GLU A 99 -21.56 -15.87 -7.96
CA GLU A 99 -21.23 -17.11 -8.70
C GLU A 99 -19.94 -17.78 -8.20
N ASP A 100 -18.94 -16.98 -7.84
CA ASP A 100 -17.64 -17.46 -7.36
C ASP A 100 -17.57 -17.62 -5.82
N THR A 101 -18.67 -17.33 -5.10
CA THR A 101 -18.66 -17.33 -3.64
C THR A 101 -18.87 -18.73 -3.06
N GLN A 102 -17.93 -19.18 -2.24
CA GLN A 102 -18.03 -20.47 -1.54
C GLN A 102 -19.17 -20.49 -0.51
N PRO A 103 -19.74 -21.68 -0.20
CA PRO A 103 -20.75 -21.80 0.85
C PRO A 103 -20.32 -21.16 2.18
N ALA A 104 -21.26 -20.48 2.83
CA ALA A 104 -21.06 -19.74 4.08
C ALA A 104 -20.10 -18.52 4.02
N GLN A 105 -19.71 -18.06 2.82
CA GLN A 105 -19.04 -16.77 2.62
C GLN A 105 -20.04 -15.68 2.21
N TRP A 106 -19.62 -14.43 2.36
CA TRP A 106 -20.43 -13.26 2.04
C TRP A 106 -19.84 -12.51 0.85
N VAL A 107 -20.69 -12.07 -0.08
CA VAL A 107 -20.33 -11.02 -1.03
C VAL A 107 -20.34 -9.70 -0.27
N ARG A 108 -19.19 -9.03 -0.20
CA ARG A 108 -19.05 -7.77 0.52
C ARG A 108 -18.60 -6.68 -0.43
N GLY A 109 -19.38 -5.62 -0.58
CA GLY A 109 -19.11 -4.49 -1.47
C GLY A 109 -18.86 -3.19 -0.72
N GLN A 110 -18.27 -2.20 -1.39
CA GLN A 110 -18.19 -0.84 -0.87
C GLN A 110 -18.03 0.20 -1.97
N GLY A 111 -18.49 1.42 -1.67
CA GLY A 111 -18.16 2.62 -2.43
C GLY A 111 -19.13 2.99 -3.55
N TRP A 112 -20.26 2.29 -3.70
CA TRP A 112 -21.32 2.74 -4.60
C TRP A 112 -21.78 4.16 -4.23
N ASN A 113 -22.20 4.93 -5.24
CA ASN A 113 -22.75 6.25 -5.08
C ASN A 113 -23.76 6.49 -6.21
N GLU A 114 -25.02 6.58 -5.81
CA GLU A 114 -26.19 6.69 -6.67
C GLU A 114 -26.43 8.09 -7.25
N THR A 115 -25.70 9.11 -6.78
CA THR A 115 -26.04 10.54 -6.99
C THR A 115 -26.36 10.86 -8.46
N ASN A 116 -25.69 10.21 -9.40
CA ASN A 116 -25.84 10.44 -10.84
C ASN A 116 -26.40 9.22 -11.60
N TRP A 117 -26.91 8.21 -10.89
CA TRP A 117 -27.46 7.03 -11.52
C TRP A 117 -28.81 7.31 -12.18
N PRO A 118 -29.10 6.72 -13.35
CA PRO A 118 -30.40 6.87 -14.02
C PRO A 118 -31.60 6.48 -13.15
N GLU A 119 -31.43 5.52 -12.24
CA GLU A 119 -32.52 5.00 -11.40
C GLU A 119 -32.94 5.97 -10.29
N GLN A 120 -32.11 6.95 -9.93
CA GLN A 120 -32.38 7.98 -8.91
C GLN A 120 -32.89 7.42 -7.56
N ARG A 121 -32.40 6.24 -7.18
CA ARG A 121 -32.75 5.56 -5.92
C ARG A 121 -31.59 4.72 -5.41
N PHE A 122 -31.67 4.36 -4.14
CA PHE A 122 -30.71 3.45 -3.53
C PHE A 122 -30.98 2.00 -3.98
N PRO A 123 -29.95 1.13 -3.99
CA PRO A 123 -30.16 -0.31 -4.00
C PRO A 123 -31.06 -0.73 -2.83
N THR A 124 -31.94 -1.67 -3.09
CA THR A 124 -32.77 -2.32 -2.07
C THR A 124 -32.31 -3.77 -1.89
N ARG A 125 -32.73 -4.42 -0.80
CA ARG A 125 -32.49 -5.86 -0.64
C ARG A 125 -33.06 -6.67 -1.80
N HIS A 126 -34.16 -6.23 -2.41
CA HIS A 126 -34.80 -6.96 -3.51
C HIS A 126 -33.97 -6.94 -4.79
N ASP A 127 -33.19 -5.88 -5.04
CA ASP A 127 -32.28 -5.83 -6.19
C ASP A 127 -31.15 -6.86 -6.04
N LEU A 128 -30.70 -7.09 -4.80
CA LEU A 128 -29.60 -8.02 -4.47
C LEU A 128 -30.09 -9.47 -4.34
N ASP A 129 -31.22 -9.68 -3.64
CA ASP A 129 -31.86 -10.99 -3.43
C ASP A 129 -32.21 -11.65 -4.78
N ALA A 130 -32.49 -10.86 -5.83
CA ALA A 130 -32.79 -11.35 -7.17
C ALA A 130 -31.60 -12.03 -7.86
N VAL A 131 -30.37 -11.70 -7.49
CA VAL A 131 -29.13 -12.22 -8.12
C VAL A 131 -28.24 -13.02 -7.18
N ALA A 132 -28.53 -12.99 -5.87
CA ALA A 132 -27.72 -13.63 -4.83
C ALA A 132 -28.59 -14.28 -3.73
N ALA A 133 -29.72 -14.89 -4.09
CA ALA A 133 -30.72 -15.39 -3.13
C ALA A 133 -30.15 -16.29 -2.02
N ASP A 134 -29.18 -17.14 -2.35
CA ASP A 134 -28.55 -18.10 -1.42
C ASP A 134 -27.18 -17.62 -0.88
N VAL A 135 -26.74 -16.42 -1.24
CA VAL A 135 -25.44 -15.87 -0.88
C VAL A 135 -25.63 -14.56 -0.10
N PRO A 136 -25.23 -14.47 1.17
CA PRO A 136 -25.34 -13.24 1.93
C PRO A 136 -24.57 -12.07 1.28
N VAL A 137 -25.24 -10.93 1.10
CA VAL A 137 -24.66 -9.70 0.53
C VAL A 137 -24.63 -8.58 1.57
N TYR A 138 -23.51 -7.84 1.64
CA TYR A 138 -23.34 -6.64 2.48
C TYR A 138 -22.55 -5.52 1.79
#